data_AF-A0A0R3RNM0-F1
#
_entry.id   AF-A0A0R3RNM0-F1
#
_cell.length_a   1.000
_cell.length_b   1.000
_cell.length_c   1.000
_cell.angle_alpha   90.00
_cell.angle_beta   90.00
_cell.angle_gamma   90.00
#
_symmetry.space_group_name_H-M   'P 1'
#
loop_
_entity.id
_entity.type
_entity.pdbx_description
1 polymer ?
#
loop_
_entity_poly.entity_id
_entity_poly.type
_entity_poly.pdbx_seq_one_letter_code
_entity_poly.pdbx_strand_id
1 'polypeptide(L)'
;MRIPLIDKFQSRNTPDWLNLYLCGAGMEMYTDTLSHGFVGMTFPEAADLLFTRLGLLLLAIELKDDEKKECNIAINPAPTTTIQPQTQGFFIAQSADEVKRAFYWCKQCHEDIMDISLIKKCKCRNCKFFL
;
A
#
# COMPACT_ATOMS: atom_id res chain seq x y z
N MET A 1 15.80 -0.90 13.36
CA MET A 1 14.52 -0.93 12.63
C MET A 1 14.61 -2.07 11.63
N ARG A 2 13.90 -3.19 11.85
CA ARG A 2 13.81 -4.28 10.86
C ARG A 2 12.64 -3.96 9.95
N ILE A 3 12.89 -3.77 8.65
CA ILE A 3 11.83 -3.62 7.67
C ILE A 3 11.25 -5.03 7.44
N PRO A 4 9.95 -5.28 7.70
CA PRO A 4 9.34 -6.61 7.53
C PRO A 4 9.42 -7.18 6.11
N LEU A 5 9.83 -6.36 5.14
CA LEU A 5 9.91 -6.69 3.70
C LEU A 5 11.15 -7.53 3.33
N ILE A 6 12.09 -7.72 4.25
CA ILE A 6 13.46 -8.19 3.93
C ILE A 6 13.66 -9.72 4.11
N ASP A 7 12.71 -10.43 4.72
CA ASP A 7 12.96 -11.82 5.14
C ASP A 7 12.80 -12.89 4.04
N LYS A 8 12.40 -12.52 2.81
CA LYS A 8 12.11 -13.51 1.74
C LYS A 8 13.33 -14.02 0.97
N PHE A 9 14.47 -13.33 0.98
CA PHE A 9 15.64 -13.70 0.17
C PHE A 9 16.96 -13.50 0.94
N GLN A 10 17.28 -14.42 1.86
CA GLN A 10 18.61 -14.47 2.49
C GLN A 10 19.38 -15.70 2.00
N SER A 11 20.39 -15.44 1.19
CA SER A 11 21.37 -16.43 0.78
C SER A 11 22.37 -16.63 1.93
N ARG A 12 22.48 -17.87 2.44
CA ARG A 12 23.45 -18.22 3.51
C ARG A 12 24.91 -18.02 3.11
N ASN A 13 25.17 -17.95 1.80
CA ASN A 13 26.52 -17.83 1.23
C ASN A 13 26.86 -16.38 0.84
N THR A 14 25.95 -15.44 1.05
CA THR A 14 26.11 -14.03 0.70
C THR A 14 26.33 -13.21 1.97
N PRO A 15 27.28 -12.25 2.00
CA PRO A 15 27.44 -11.37 3.14
C PRO A 15 26.16 -10.59 3.46
N ASP A 16 25.90 -10.32 4.74
CA ASP A 16 24.66 -9.67 5.20
C ASP A 16 24.39 -8.33 4.50
N TRP A 17 25.42 -7.49 4.32
CA TRP A 17 25.28 -6.21 3.63
C TRP A 17 24.82 -6.38 2.18
N LEU A 18 25.28 -7.43 1.50
CA LEU A 18 24.93 -7.72 0.11
C LEU A 18 23.52 -8.31 0.03
N ASN A 19 23.10 -9.14 1.00
CA ASN A 19 21.71 -9.59 1.11
C ASN A 19 20.75 -8.39 1.30
N LEU A 20 21.08 -7.45 2.19
CA LEU A 20 20.28 -6.24 2.40
C LEU A 20 20.24 -5.35 1.15
N TYR A 21 21.37 -5.18 0.48
CA TYR A 21 21.45 -4.42 -0.78
C TYR A 21 20.60 -5.05 -1.89
N LEU A 22 20.75 -6.36 -2.14
CA LEU A 22 19.99 -7.07 -3.17
C LEU A 22 18.49 -7.06 -2.87
N CYS A 23 18.11 -7.16 -1.60
CA CYS A 23 16.72 -7.02 -1.20
C CYS A 23 16.15 -5.65 -1.56
N GLY A 24 16.90 -4.57 -1.30
CA GLY A 24 16.48 -3.21 -1.69
C GLY A 24 16.47 -3.01 -3.21
N ALA A 25 17.43 -3.60 -3.92
CA ALA A 25 17.53 -3.53 -5.38
C ALA A 25 16.38 -4.24 -6.11
N GLY A 26 15.73 -5.22 -5.46
CA GLY A 26 14.56 -5.91 -5.99
C GLY A 26 13.23 -5.19 -5.74
N MET A 27 13.25 -4.00 -5.12
CA MET A 27 12.04 -3.20 -4.90
C MET A 27 11.81 -2.27 -6.10
N GLU A 28 10.57 -2.19 -6.56
CA GLU A 28 10.17 -1.37 -7.70
C GLU A 28 8.98 -0.47 -7.35
N MET A 29 8.78 0.56 -8.17
CA MET A 29 7.64 1.47 -8.04
C MET A 29 6.40 0.92 -8.73
N TYR A 30 5.28 0.93 -8.03
CA TYR A 30 3.99 0.43 -8.50
C TYR A 30 2.88 1.44 -8.20
N THR A 31 1.81 1.40 -8.99
CA THR A 31 0.60 2.19 -8.76
C THR A 31 -0.61 1.29 -8.70
N ASP A 32 -1.51 1.55 -7.75
CA ASP A 32 -2.82 0.89 -7.68
C ASP A 32 -3.82 1.77 -6.94
N THR A 33 -5.10 1.52 -7.13
CA THR A 33 -6.17 2.24 -6.43
C THR A 33 -6.29 1.75 -4.99
N LEU A 34 -6.37 2.68 -4.03
CA LEU A 34 -6.64 2.35 -2.64
C LEU A 34 -8.08 1.82 -2.48
N SER A 35 -8.25 0.80 -1.64
CA SER A 35 -9.60 0.31 -1.31
C SER A 35 -10.44 1.37 -0.58
N HIS A 36 -11.76 1.18 -0.59
CA HIS A 36 -12.68 1.99 0.21
C HIS A 36 -12.38 1.91 1.72
N GLY A 37 -11.65 0.89 2.18
CA GLY A 37 -11.25 0.78 3.58
C GLY A 37 -10.35 1.93 4.06
N PHE A 38 -9.72 2.68 3.14
CA PHE A 38 -8.85 3.82 3.43
C PHE A 38 -9.55 5.17 3.30
N VAL A 39 -10.74 5.23 2.70
CA VAL A 39 -11.43 6.51 2.44
C VAL A 39 -11.75 7.20 3.76
N GLY A 40 -11.41 8.48 3.85
CA GLY A 40 -11.58 9.29 5.06
C GLY A 40 -10.45 9.16 6.09
N MET A 41 -9.53 8.21 5.94
CA MET A 41 -8.29 8.19 6.73
C MET A 41 -7.36 9.31 6.27
N THR A 42 -6.58 9.86 7.20
CA THR A 42 -5.47 10.74 6.85
C THR A 42 -4.35 9.94 6.16
N PHE A 43 -3.52 10.62 5.37
CA PHE A 43 -2.38 9.98 4.70
C PHE A 43 -1.46 9.23 5.69
N PRO A 44 -1.07 9.78 6.85
CA PRO A 44 -0.24 9.06 7.81
C PRO A 44 -0.92 7.81 8.39
N GLU A 45 -2.22 7.86 8.70
CA GLU A 45 -2.96 6.69 9.18
C GLU A 45 -3.02 5.58 8.13
N ALA A 46 -3.29 5.95 6.87
CA ALA A 46 -3.30 5.00 5.77
C ALA A 46 -1.90 4.40 5.53
N ALA A 47 -0.85 5.22 5.54
CA ALA A 47 0.53 4.80 5.37
C ALA A 47 0.98 3.85 6.49
N ASP A 48 0.62 4.12 7.75
CA ASP A 48 0.92 3.25 8.88
C ASP A 48 0.23 1.89 8.74
N LEU A 49 -1.06 1.87 8.39
CA LEU A 49 -1.77 0.60 8.14
C LEU A 49 -1.15 -0.18 6.99
N LEU A 50 -0.83 0.48 5.87
CA LEU A 50 -0.21 -0.14 4.71
C LEU A 50 1.14 -0.74 5.07
N PHE A 51 1.96 -0.04 5.86
CA PHE A 51 3.26 -0.53 6.25
C PHE A 51 3.17 -1.67 7.28
N THR A 52 2.41 -1.48 8.35
CA THR A 52 2.36 -2.40 9.49
C THR A 52 1.51 -3.65 9.21
N ARG A 53 0.41 -3.52 8.47
CA ARG A 53 -0.52 -4.63 8.20
C ARG A 53 -0.33 -5.24 6.82
N LEU A 54 0.03 -4.45 5.82
CA LEU A 54 0.10 -4.92 4.43
C LEU A 54 1.51 -5.09 3.89
N GLY A 55 2.52 -4.62 4.63
CA GLY A 55 3.91 -4.63 4.18
C GLY A 55 4.10 -3.82 2.90
N LEU A 56 3.41 -2.69 2.75
CA LEU A 56 3.51 -1.84 1.57
C LEU A 56 4.01 -0.46 1.98
N LEU A 57 5.00 0.05 1.26
CA LEU A 57 5.51 1.40 1.48
C LEU A 57 4.77 2.37 0.54
N LEU A 58 3.86 3.17 1.09
CA LEU A 58 3.17 4.25 0.37
C LEU A 58 4.04 5.51 0.32
N LEU A 59 4.31 6.04 -0.87
CA LEU A 59 5.11 7.26 -1.08
C LEU A 59 4.26 8.49 -1.38
N ALA A 60 3.25 8.32 -2.23
CA ALA A 60 2.46 9.43 -2.76
C ALA A 60 1.03 8.98 -3.01
N ILE A 61 0.14 9.96 -3.13
CA ILE A 61 -1.24 9.77 -3.55
C ILE A 61 -1.61 10.77 -4.65
N GLU A 62 -2.54 10.37 -5.49
CA GLU A 62 -3.21 11.26 -6.42
C GLU A 62 -4.27 12.11 -5.70
N LEU A 63 -4.18 13.43 -5.89
CA LEU A 63 -5.17 14.40 -5.49
C LEU A 63 -5.93 14.86 -6.74
N LYS A 64 -7.25 14.70 -6.72
CA LYS A 64 -8.15 15.18 -7.77
C LYS A 64 -8.60 16.59 -7.43
N ASP A 65 -8.45 17.52 -8.37
CA ASP A 65 -9.02 18.86 -8.30
C ASP A 65 -10.26 18.91 -9.20
N ASP A 66 -11.45 18.89 -8.60
CA ASP A 66 -12.73 18.88 -9.32
C ASP A 66 -12.95 20.17 -10.14
N GLU A 67 -12.31 21.28 -9.76
CA GLU A 67 -12.47 22.56 -10.47
C GLU A 67 -11.59 22.62 -11.72
N LYS A 68 -10.37 22.07 -11.65
CA LYS A 68 -9.38 22.14 -12.74
C LYS A 68 -9.30 20.90 -13.62
N LYS A 69 -9.95 19.79 -13.22
CA LYS A 69 -9.79 18.46 -13.83
C LYS A 69 -8.32 18.01 -13.92
N GLU A 70 -7.47 18.53 -13.05
CA GLU A 70 -6.06 18.19 -12.96
C GLU A 70 -5.85 17.14 -11.89
N CYS A 71 -5.03 16.13 -12.20
CA CYS A 71 -4.58 15.12 -11.25
C CYS A 71 -3.18 15.50 -10.77
N ASN A 72 -3.06 15.86 -9.50
CA ASN A 72 -1.79 16.22 -8.88
C ASN A 72 -1.26 15.06 -8.03
N ILE A 73 0.00 14.69 -8.24
CA ILE A 73 0.67 13.68 -7.42
C ILE A 73 1.27 14.39 -6.21
N ALA A 74 0.75 14.09 -5.03
CA ALA A 74 1.28 14.63 -3.78
C ALA A 74 2.19 13.60 -3.11
N ILE A 75 3.50 13.87 -3.12
CA ILE A 75 4.52 13.04 -2.48
C ILE A 75 4.55 13.41 -1.00
N ASN A 76 4.29 12.43 -0.13
CA ASN A 76 4.18 12.61 1.32
C ASN A 76 3.39 13.90 1.68
N PRO A 77 2.08 13.94 1.36
CA PRO A 77 1.26 15.13 1.59
C PRO A 77 1.17 15.51 3.07
N ALA A 78 0.56 16.67 3.34
CA ALA A 78 0.33 17.13 4.70
C ALA A 78 -0.45 16.09 5.54
N PRO A 79 -0.20 15.99 6.85
CA PRO A 79 -0.91 15.05 7.73
C PRO A 79 -2.43 15.22 7.75
N THR A 80 -2.94 16.40 7.38
CA THR A 80 -4.38 16.69 7.28
C THR A 80 -5.01 16.20 5.99
N THR A 81 -4.22 15.78 5.00
CA THR A 81 -4.72 15.29 3.71
C THR A 81 -5.37 13.92 3.90
N THR A 82 -6.65 13.83 3.54
CA THR A 82 -7.42 12.59 3.63
C THR A 82 -7.50 11.85 2.31
N ILE A 83 -7.56 10.53 2.37
CA ILE A 83 -7.75 9.67 1.19
C ILE A 83 -9.18 9.82 0.68
N GLN A 84 -9.30 10.15 -0.61
CA GLN A 84 -10.59 10.28 -1.29
C GLN A 84 -10.99 8.95 -1.97
N PRO A 85 -12.27 8.79 -2.34
CA PRO A 85 -12.69 7.65 -3.15
C PRO A 85 -11.89 7.57 -4.46
N GLN A 86 -11.53 6.35 -4.84
CA GLN A 86 -10.76 6.07 -6.07
C GLN A 86 -9.40 6.82 -6.15
N THR A 87 -8.78 7.16 -5.03
CA THR A 87 -7.42 7.69 -4.99
C THR A 87 -6.41 6.64 -5.44
N GLN A 88 -5.56 7.01 -6.40
CA GLN A 88 -4.40 6.21 -6.78
C GLN A 88 -3.25 6.41 -5.78
N GLY A 89 -2.69 5.31 -5.28
CA GLY A 89 -1.50 5.31 -4.43
C GLY A 89 -0.25 4.91 -5.22
N PHE A 90 0.88 5.45 -4.81
CA PHE A 90 2.21 5.14 -5.36
C PHE A 90 3.01 4.38 -4.31
N PHE A 91 3.45 3.17 -4.65
CA PHE A 91 4.02 2.21 -3.73
C PHE A 91 5.42 1.79 -4.14
N ILE A 92 6.23 1.42 -3.15
CA ILE A 92 7.42 0.59 -3.35
C ILE A 92 7.11 -0.83 -2.86
N ALA A 93 7.23 -1.82 -3.74
CA ALA A 93 6.95 -3.23 -3.44
C ALA A 93 7.84 -4.17 -4.29
N GLN A 94 7.82 -5.47 -4.01
CA GLN A 94 8.57 -6.47 -4.81
C GLN A 94 7.81 -6.94 -6.04
N SER A 95 6.48 -6.81 -6.05
CA SER A 95 5.65 -7.18 -7.20
C SER A 95 4.31 -6.46 -7.22
N ALA A 96 3.68 -6.40 -8.39
CA ALA A 96 2.33 -5.86 -8.56
C ALA A 96 1.27 -6.61 -7.71
N ASP A 97 1.44 -7.93 -7.53
CA ASP A 97 0.55 -8.75 -6.71
C ASP A 97 0.57 -8.35 -5.24
N GLU A 98 1.71 -7.88 -4.74
CA GLU A 98 1.79 -7.38 -3.37
C GLU A 98 0.97 -6.09 -3.19
N VAL A 99 1.04 -5.19 -4.18
CA VAL A 99 0.31 -3.92 -4.15
C VAL A 99 -1.21 -4.12 -4.25
N LYS A 100 -1.66 -5.15 -4.98
CA LYS A 100 -3.09 -5.50 -5.09
C LYS A 100 -3.78 -5.73 -3.75
N ARG A 101 -3.04 -6.06 -2.69
CA ARG A 101 -3.58 -6.19 -1.33
C ARG A 101 -4.18 -4.88 -0.80
N ALA A 102 -3.61 -3.72 -1.18
CA ALA A 102 -4.15 -2.41 -0.81
C ALA A 102 -5.53 -2.16 -1.44
N PHE A 103 -5.76 -2.67 -2.65
CA PHE A 103 -7.06 -2.61 -3.32
C PHE A 103 -8.08 -3.60 -2.71
N TYR A 104 -7.62 -4.74 -2.20
CA TYR A 104 -8.49 -5.75 -1.59
C TYR A 104 -8.76 -5.54 -0.10
N TRP A 105 -8.06 -4.62 0.56
CA TRP A 105 -8.20 -4.38 1.99
C TRP A 105 -9.64 -4.02 2.38
N CYS A 106 -10.12 -4.64 3.45
CA CYS A 106 -11.42 -4.33 4.03
C CYS A 106 -11.31 -4.56 5.53
N LYS A 107 -11.60 -3.53 6.33
CA LYS A 107 -11.54 -3.63 7.79
C LYS A 107 -12.35 -4.82 8.32
N GLN A 108 -13.59 -4.97 7.87
CA GLN A 108 -14.47 -6.07 8.31
C GLN A 108 -13.98 -7.47 7.95
N CYS A 109 -13.24 -7.63 6.84
CA CYS A 109 -12.77 -8.96 6.40
C CYS A 109 -11.35 -9.27 6.89
N HIS A 110 -10.49 -8.26 6.97
CA HIS A 110 -9.05 -8.42 7.01
C HIS A 110 -8.38 -7.80 8.25
N GLU A 111 -9.13 -7.16 9.15
CA GLU A 111 -8.56 -6.53 10.37
C GLU A 111 -7.82 -7.52 11.28
N ASP A 112 -8.31 -8.76 11.38
CA ASP A 112 -7.75 -9.84 12.21
C ASP A 112 -6.78 -10.77 11.46
N ILE A 113 -6.55 -10.51 10.16
CA ILE A 113 -5.64 -11.34 9.36
C ILE A 113 -4.20 -10.91 9.64
N MET A 114 -3.43 -11.80 10.26
CA MET A 114 -2.00 -11.60 10.52
C MET A 114 -1.12 -12.04 9.35
N ASP A 115 -1.54 -13.06 8.60
CA ASP A 115 -0.82 -13.52 7.42
C ASP A 115 -1.23 -12.71 6.19
N ILE A 116 -0.33 -11.82 5.77
CA ILE A 116 -0.49 -10.90 4.63
C ILE A 116 -0.84 -11.66 3.33
N SER A 117 -0.42 -12.92 3.18
CA SER A 117 -0.70 -13.73 1.99
C SER A 117 -2.18 -14.12 1.83
N LEU A 118 -2.96 -14.04 2.91
CA LEU A 118 -4.39 -14.36 2.93
C LEU A 118 -5.25 -13.17 2.49
N ILE A 119 -4.67 -11.98 2.37
CA ILE A 119 -5.38 -10.76 1.97
C ILE A 119 -5.63 -10.81 0.46
N LYS A 120 -6.83 -11.27 0.10
CA LYS A 120 -7.30 -11.44 -1.28
C LYS A 120 -8.62 -10.71 -1.46
N LYS A 121 -9.16 -10.69 -2.68
CA LYS A 121 -10.44 -10.03 -3.00
C LYS A 121 -11.55 -10.46 -2.03
N CYS A 122 -12.02 -9.54 -1.18
CA CYS A 122 -13.11 -9.82 -0.26
C CYS A 122 -14.45 -9.98 -1.02
N LYS A 123 -15.37 -10.79 -0.45
CA LYS A 123 -16.73 -11.02 -0.97
C LYS A 123 -17.78 -10.07 -0.37
N CYS A 124 -17.37 -9.04 0.38
CA CYS A 124 -18.30 -8.12 1.04
C CYS A 124 -19.26 -7.45 0.04
N ARG A 125 -20.57 -7.52 0.36
CA ARG A 125 -21.63 -6.87 -0.43
C ARG A 125 -21.49 -5.34 -0.47
N ASN A 126 -20.87 -4.74 0.54
CA ASN A 126 -20.71 -3.28 0.68
C ASN A 126 -19.56 -2.67 -0.12
N CYS A 127 -18.74 -3.47 -0.81
CA CYS A 127 -17.85 -2.95 -1.84
C CYS A 127 -18.59 -2.66 -3.15
N LYS A 128 -19.93 -2.73 -3.18
CA LYS A 128 -20.77 -2.43 -4.35
C LYS A 128 -21.12 -0.95 -4.55
N PHE A 129 -20.44 -0.01 -3.90
CA PHE A 129 -20.31 1.35 -4.46
C PHE A 129 -19.30 1.36 -5.63
N PHE A 130 -19.38 0.32 -6.46
CA PHE A 130 -18.86 0.26 -7.81
C PHE A 130 -19.86 1.04 -8.67
N LEU A 131 -19.74 2.37 -8.68
CA LEU A 131 -20.15 3.33 -9.71
C LEU A 131 -20.24 4.72 -9.09
#